data_AF-A0A176S3W8-F1
#
_entry.id   AF-A0A176S3W8-F1
#
_cell.length_a   1.000
_cell.length_b   1.000
_cell.length_c   1.000
_cell.angle_alpha   90.00
_cell.angle_beta   90.00
_cell.angle_gamma   90.00
#
_symmetry.space_group_name_H-M   'P 1'
#
loop_
_entity.id
_entity.type
_entity.pdbx_description
1 polymer ?
#
loop_
_entity_poly.entity_id
_entity_poly.type
_entity_poly.pdbx_seq_one_letter_code
_entity_poly.pdbx_strand_id
1 'polypeptide(L)'
;MRMYLINNERDRKKPPFMIGEQFHKALKQLGFIEQIDLENISIEISGSTQGQGHLQRIFITDLETISSIKEIWKINLEQDIEGISTKSRTTEVALLMLQAYQSTYRLNVVLIELKTSLQAKKLDKGKRKKSTLCDIEDKYRCTMNRLYMLLTINNHSNVKKAYGGTTIYIDFKGIIFYNQDKTKISDSCELYQLFKQAKESQALSNYRLLECQTILSHRDKIQVKFLENPFIKKHNPSNEERESFEISIKELISA
;
A
#
# COMPACT_ATOMS: atom_id res chain seq x y z
N MET A 1 -2.58 -0.95 -37.99
CA MET A 1 -1.52 -0.98 -36.97
C MET A 1 -1.71 0.20 -36.04
N ARG A 2 -1.79 0.00 -34.71
CA ARG A 2 -1.79 1.10 -33.75
C ARG A 2 -0.34 1.48 -33.45
N MET A 3 -0.02 2.77 -33.47
CA MET A 3 1.28 3.31 -33.13
C MET A 3 1.16 4.07 -31.82
N TYR A 4 2.03 3.76 -30.86
CA TYR A 4 2.06 4.40 -29.56
C TYR A 4 3.31 5.26 -29.45
N LEU A 5 3.17 6.48 -28.92
CA LEU A 5 4.29 7.36 -28.67
C LEU A 5 4.65 7.39 -27.20
N ILE A 6 5.96 7.46 -26.92
CA ILE A 6 6.47 7.58 -25.56
C ILE A 6 6.49 9.07 -25.16
N ASN A 7 7.15 9.94 -25.95
CA ASN A 7 7.47 11.32 -25.49
C ASN A 7 7.30 12.45 -26.54
N ASN A 8 6.74 12.21 -27.74
CA ASN A 8 6.83 13.19 -28.84
C ASN A 8 5.47 13.79 -29.23
N GLU A 9 5.15 14.97 -28.70
CA GLU A 9 3.90 15.71 -29.01
C GLU A 9 3.95 16.48 -30.36
N ARG A 10 5.08 16.41 -31.09
CA ARG A 10 5.36 17.33 -32.21
C ARG A 10 4.65 17.03 -33.54
N ASP A 11 4.00 15.87 -33.70
CA ASP A 11 3.34 15.53 -34.97
C ASP A 11 1.82 15.77 -34.92
N ARG A 12 1.41 17.00 -35.28
CA ARG A 12 0.05 17.54 -35.09
C ARG A 12 -1.00 17.07 -36.10
N LYS A 13 -0.65 16.19 -37.07
CA LYS A 13 -1.57 15.83 -38.17
C LYS A 13 -2.54 14.69 -37.85
N LYS A 14 -2.28 13.87 -36.83
CA LYS A 14 -3.21 12.92 -36.21
C LYS A 14 -2.82 12.82 -34.73
N PRO A 15 -3.73 12.82 -33.74
CA PRO A 15 -3.31 12.69 -32.36
C PRO A 15 -2.74 11.29 -32.16
N PRO A 16 -1.42 11.14 -31.92
CA PRO A 16 -0.86 9.84 -31.62
C PRO A 16 -1.35 9.38 -30.24
N PHE A 17 -1.55 8.07 -30.08
CA PHE A 17 -1.87 7.48 -28.78
C PHE A 17 -0.62 7.52 -27.88
N MET A 18 -0.56 8.50 -26.97
CA MET A 18 0.51 8.55 -25.96
C MET A 18 0.41 7.33 -25.05
N ILE A 19 1.44 6.49 -25.01
CA ILE A 19 1.39 5.20 -24.31
C ILE A 19 1.08 5.40 -22.83
N GLY A 20 1.71 6.37 -22.18
CA GLY A 20 1.48 6.67 -20.76
C GLY A 20 0.03 7.07 -20.47
N GLU A 21 -0.54 7.98 -21.28
CA GLU A 21 -1.94 8.41 -21.10
C GLU A 21 -2.93 7.27 -21.36
N GLN A 22 -2.71 6.48 -22.41
CA GLN A 22 -3.59 5.35 -22.74
C GLN A 22 -3.48 4.23 -21.72
N PHE A 23 -2.27 3.92 -21.25
CA PHE A 23 -2.05 2.90 -20.24
C PHE A 23 -2.67 3.31 -18.90
N HIS A 24 -2.49 4.57 -18.48
CA HIS A 24 -3.17 5.08 -17.28
C HIS A 24 -4.69 5.00 -17.40
N LYS A 25 -5.27 5.40 -18.55
CA LYS A 25 -6.72 5.29 -18.80
C LYS A 25 -7.20 3.83 -18.73
N ALA A 26 -6.46 2.90 -19.32
CA ALA A 26 -6.78 1.48 -19.27
C ALA A 26 -6.71 0.92 -17.84
N LEU A 27 -5.67 1.25 -17.07
CA LEU A 27 -5.55 0.85 -15.67
C LEU A 27 -6.68 1.41 -14.79
N LYS A 28 -7.13 2.65 -15.06
CA LYS A 28 -8.31 3.23 -14.39
C LYS A 28 -9.59 2.48 -14.75
N GLN A 29 -9.79 2.13 -16.02
CA GLN A 29 -10.96 1.35 -16.47
C GLN A 29 -11.01 -0.05 -15.87
N LEU A 30 -9.85 -0.65 -15.61
CA LEU A 30 -9.73 -1.95 -14.93
C LEU A 30 -9.93 -1.86 -13.40
N GLY A 31 -10.09 -0.66 -12.83
CA GLY A 31 -10.13 -0.48 -11.38
C GLY A 31 -8.80 -0.73 -10.67
N PHE A 32 -7.69 -0.82 -11.41
CA PHE A 32 -6.35 -0.99 -10.82
C PHE A 32 -5.89 0.28 -10.12
N ILE A 33 -6.18 1.45 -10.71
CA ILE A 33 -5.88 2.78 -10.12
C ILE A 33 -7.19 3.55 -10.01
N GLU A 34 -7.48 4.01 -8.81
CA GLU A 34 -8.60 4.88 -8.51
C GLU A 34 -8.07 6.18 -7.90
N GLN A 35 -8.51 7.32 -8.44
CA GLN A 35 -8.27 8.60 -7.79
C GLN A 35 -9.40 8.86 -6.81
N ILE A 36 -9.05 9.11 -5.56
CA ILE A 36 -10.00 9.39 -4.50
C ILE A 36 -10.34 10.89 -4.53
N ASP A 37 -11.63 11.21 -4.45
CA ASP A 37 -12.09 12.56 -4.24
C ASP A 37 -11.82 12.98 -2.79
N LEU A 38 -11.20 14.15 -2.60
CA LEU A 38 -10.91 14.67 -1.26
C LEU A 38 -12.16 15.19 -0.54
N GLU A 39 -13.27 15.39 -1.27
CA GLU A 39 -14.57 15.68 -0.69
C GLU A 39 -15.25 14.42 -0.11
N ASN A 40 -14.70 13.23 -0.35
CA ASN A 40 -15.20 12.01 0.26
C ASN A 40 -14.99 12.00 1.77
N ILE A 41 -15.98 11.47 2.49
CA ILE A 41 -15.95 11.29 3.95
C ILE A 41 -15.01 10.17 4.40
N SER A 42 -14.76 9.17 3.53
CA SER A 42 -13.85 8.07 3.85
C SER A 42 -13.33 7.34 2.61
N ILE A 43 -12.25 6.59 2.79
CA ILE A 43 -11.72 5.62 1.82
C ILE A 43 -11.98 4.22 2.35
N GLU A 44 -12.71 3.41 1.59
CA GLU A 44 -12.85 1.99 1.88
C GLU A 44 -11.75 1.18 1.16
N ILE A 45 -11.07 0.35 1.93
CA ILE A 45 -10.16 -0.69 1.45
C ILE A 45 -10.76 -2.04 1.81
N SER A 46 -11.08 -2.85 0.80
CA SER A 46 -11.59 -4.20 0.99
C SER A 46 -10.47 -5.22 0.71
N GLY A 47 -10.26 -6.15 1.63
CA GLY A 47 -9.41 -7.32 1.46
C GLY A 47 -10.13 -8.48 0.76
N SER A 48 -9.46 -9.63 0.62
CA SER A 48 -10.07 -10.80 -0.01
C SER A 48 -11.28 -11.30 0.80
N THR A 49 -12.44 -11.47 0.15
CA THR A 49 -13.74 -11.81 0.76
C THR A 49 -13.90 -13.26 1.22
N GLN A 50 -12.81 -13.97 1.54
CA GLN A 50 -12.88 -15.38 1.92
C GLN A 50 -13.37 -15.55 3.37
N GLY A 51 -14.70 -15.61 3.54
CA GLY A 51 -15.39 -16.12 4.74
C GLY A 51 -15.79 -15.06 5.79
N GLN A 52 -16.82 -15.38 6.58
CA GLN A 52 -17.33 -14.56 7.70
C GLN A 52 -16.35 -14.52 8.88
N GLY A 53 -16.25 -13.39 9.57
CA GLY A 53 -15.41 -13.20 10.78
C GLY A 53 -13.92 -12.93 10.51
N HIS A 54 -13.58 -12.63 9.25
CA HIS A 54 -12.25 -12.23 8.81
C HIS A 54 -12.17 -10.71 8.70
N LEU A 55 -11.05 -10.08 9.06
CA LEU A 55 -10.85 -8.67 8.73
C LEU A 55 -10.96 -8.51 7.20
N GLN A 56 -11.99 -7.80 6.76
CA GLN A 56 -12.38 -7.67 5.36
C GLN A 56 -12.29 -6.23 4.88
N ARG A 57 -12.47 -5.24 5.75
CA ARG A 57 -12.57 -3.83 5.37
C ARG A 57 -11.81 -2.92 6.32
N ILE A 58 -11.23 -1.87 5.75
CA ILE A 58 -10.71 -0.73 6.49
C ILE A 58 -11.38 0.52 5.96
N PHE A 59 -11.84 1.36 6.87
CA PHE A 59 -12.31 2.71 6.59
C PHE A 59 -11.25 3.71 7.05
N ILE A 60 -10.76 4.52 6.12
CA ILE A 60 -9.85 5.62 6.42
C ILE A 60 -10.66 6.90 6.41
N THR A 61 -10.77 7.55 7.56
CA THR A 61 -11.63 8.71 7.80
C THR A 61 -10.82 10.01 7.91
N ASP A 62 -11.52 11.12 8.12
CA ASP A 62 -10.95 12.44 8.42
C ASP A 62 -10.06 13.01 7.31
N LEU A 63 -10.32 12.68 6.03
CA LEU A 63 -9.49 13.06 4.88
C LEU A 63 -9.26 14.59 4.80
N GLU A 64 -10.26 15.36 5.20
CA GLU A 64 -10.26 16.82 5.23
C GLU A 64 -9.32 17.43 6.27
N THR A 65 -8.88 16.65 7.26
CA THR A 65 -8.05 17.15 8.37
C THR A 65 -6.61 17.47 7.96
N ILE A 66 -6.18 17.10 6.75
CA ILE A 66 -4.82 17.33 6.25
C ILE A 66 -4.86 18.15 4.95
N SER A 67 -4.93 19.47 5.10
CA SER A 67 -4.97 20.44 3.99
C SER A 67 -3.75 20.41 3.05
N SER A 68 -2.65 19.78 3.47
CA SER A 68 -1.47 19.59 2.63
C SER A 68 -1.65 18.51 1.58
N ILE A 69 -2.59 17.55 1.75
CA ILE A 69 -2.87 16.53 0.75
C ILE A 69 -3.52 17.19 -0.47
N LYS A 70 -2.96 16.91 -1.65
CA LYS A 70 -3.43 17.43 -2.94
C LYS A 70 -4.10 16.38 -3.79
N GLU A 71 -3.59 15.16 -3.76
CA GLU A 71 -4.11 14.05 -4.54
C GLU A 71 -3.93 12.76 -3.75
N ILE A 72 -4.93 11.87 -3.80
CA ILE A 72 -4.86 10.52 -3.27
C ILE A 72 -5.19 9.54 -4.40
N TRP A 73 -4.35 8.52 -4.56
CA TRP A 73 -4.63 7.39 -5.42
C TRP A 73 -4.64 6.09 -4.62
N LYS A 74 -5.66 5.28 -4.85
CA LYS A 74 -5.76 3.90 -4.39
C LYS A 74 -5.34 2.97 -5.52
N ILE A 75 -4.33 2.15 -5.28
CA ILE A 75 -3.85 1.14 -6.21
C ILE A 75 -4.21 -0.24 -5.67
N ASN A 76 -5.06 -0.97 -6.39
CA ASN A 76 -5.41 -2.35 -6.07
C ASN A 76 -4.33 -3.29 -6.60
N LEU A 77 -3.39 -3.67 -5.74
CA LEU A 77 -2.20 -4.41 -6.14
C LEU A 77 -2.43 -5.93 -6.29
N GLU A 78 -3.59 -6.43 -5.86
CA GLU A 78 -4.04 -7.82 -6.08
C GLU A 78 -4.99 -7.97 -7.26
N GLN A 79 -5.44 -6.87 -7.88
CA GLN A 79 -6.21 -6.90 -9.13
C GLN A 79 -5.45 -7.69 -10.18
N ASP A 80 -6.05 -8.78 -10.66
CA ASP A 80 -5.48 -9.56 -11.74
C ASP A 80 -5.54 -8.75 -13.04
N ILE A 81 -4.40 -8.67 -13.73
CA ILE A 81 -4.28 -7.99 -15.02
C ILE A 81 -3.65 -8.97 -15.97
N GLU A 82 -4.40 -9.35 -17.00
CA GLU A 82 -3.93 -10.30 -18.01
C GLU A 82 -2.61 -9.83 -18.64
N GLY A 83 -1.65 -10.74 -18.75
CA GLY A 83 -0.30 -10.44 -19.26
C GLY A 83 0.63 -9.76 -18.24
N ILE A 84 0.15 -9.37 -17.06
CA ILE A 84 0.97 -8.84 -15.95
C ILE A 84 0.91 -9.81 -14.77
N SER A 85 2.00 -10.51 -14.50
CA SER A 85 2.01 -11.50 -13.41
C SER A 85 1.91 -10.83 -12.02
N THR A 86 0.81 -11.07 -11.33
CA THR A 86 0.57 -10.64 -9.94
C THR A 86 0.91 -11.71 -8.90
N LYS A 87 1.40 -12.89 -9.32
CA LYS A 87 1.56 -14.10 -8.49
C LYS A 87 2.08 -13.81 -7.06
N SER A 88 1.11 -13.74 -6.14
CA SER A 88 1.16 -13.88 -4.67
C SER A 88 2.22 -13.11 -3.88
N ARG A 89 2.84 -12.06 -4.44
CA ARG A 89 3.89 -11.28 -3.76
C ARG A 89 3.62 -9.78 -3.74
N THR A 90 2.37 -9.38 -3.96
CA THR A 90 1.98 -7.98 -3.78
C THR A 90 1.26 -7.80 -2.46
N THR A 91 1.38 -6.59 -1.94
CA THR A 91 0.46 -6.11 -0.91
C THR A 91 -0.94 -5.97 -1.47
N GLU A 92 -1.95 -5.90 -0.61
CA GLU A 92 -3.35 -5.84 -1.06
C GLU A 92 -3.63 -4.50 -1.75
N VAL A 93 -3.30 -3.40 -1.08
CA VAL A 93 -3.51 -2.04 -1.58
C VAL A 93 -2.29 -1.17 -1.32
N ALA A 94 -2.04 -0.22 -2.21
CA ALA A 94 -1.18 0.94 -1.92
C ALA A 94 -2.00 2.23 -2.01
N LEU A 95 -1.89 3.07 -0.99
CA LEU A 95 -2.36 4.45 -1.04
C LEU A 95 -1.20 5.38 -1.33
N LEU A 96 -1.32 6.16 -2.40
CA LEU A 96 -0.36 7.18 -2.79
C LEU A 96 -0.97 8.53 -2.46
N MET A 97 -0.37 9.26 -1.50
CA MET A 97 -0.85 10.57 -1.07
C MET A 97 0.20 11.62 -1.37
N LEU A 98 -0.12 12.53 -2.28
CA LEU A 98 0.75 13.65 -2.62
C LEU A 98 0.47 14.81 -1.65
N GLN A 99 1.46 15.18 -0.86
CA GLN A 99 1.41 16.30 0.07
C GLN A 99 2.27 17.46 -0.43
N ALA A 100 1.70 18.66 -0.42
CA ALA A 100 2.42 19.90 -0.71
C ALA A 100 3.03 20.49 0.56
N TYR A 101 4.30 20.89 0.45
CA TYR A 101 5.01 21.71 1.42
C TYR A 101 5.48 22.99 0.71
N GLN A 102 6.02 23.96 1.46
CA GLN A 102 6.31 25.31 0.96
C GLN A 102 7.05 25.35 -0.39
N SER A 103 8.02 24.46 -0.63
CA SER A 103 8.83 24.43 -1.85
C SER A 103 9.04 23.02 -2.43
N THR A 104 8.39 22.02 -1.86
CA THR A 104 8.63 20.61 -2.18
C THR A 104 7.35 19.81 -2.06
N TYR A 105 7.32 18.65 -2.68
CA TYR A 105 6.25 17.69 -2.46
C TYR A 105 6.77 16.43 -1.78
N ARG A 106 5.87 15.75 -1.09
CA ARG A 106 6.11 14.42 -0.55
C ARG A 106 5.03 13.48 -1.03
N LEU A 107 5.44 12.38 -1.64
CA LEU A 107 4.58 11.27 -1.97
C LEU A 107 4.68 10.24 -0.84
N ASN A 108 3.65 10.16 0.01
CA ASN A 108 3.54 9.08 0.97
C ASN A 108 2.96 7.86 0.26
N VAL A 109 3.71 6.78 0.25
CA VAL A 109 3.28 5.48 -0.25
C VAL A 109 2.97 4.61 0.95
N VAL A 110 1.69 4.34 1.21
CA VAL A 110 1.25 3.48 2.31
C VAL A 110 0.81 2.14 1.75
N LEU A 111 1.59 1.10 2.06
CA LEU A 111 1.36 -0.28 1.67
C LEU A 111 0.54 -0.99 2.76
N ILE A 112 -0.64 -1.46 2.39
CA ILE A 112 -1.63 -1.96 3.34
C ILE A 112 -1.81 -3.48 3.18
N GLU A 113 -1.82 -4.16 4.32
CA GLU A 113 -2.07 -5.59 4.44
C GLU A 113 -3.15 -5.84 5.50
N LEU A 114 -4.25 -6.48 5.11
CA LEU A 114 -5.31 -6.96 6.01
C LEU A 114 -5.06 -8.44 6.29
N LYS A 115 -5.01 -8.81 7.57
CA LYS A 115 -4.81 -10.21 7.96
C LYS A 115 -5.73 -10.58 9.12
N THR A 116 -6.61 -11.54 8.91
CA THR A 116 -7.38 -12.07 10.05
C THR A 116 -6.47 -12.63 11.14
N SER A 117 -5.36 -13.26 10.77
CA SER A 117 -4.39 -13.71 11.74
C SER A 117 -2.97 -13.68 11.22
N LEU A 118 -2.05 -13.22 12.06
CA LEU A 118 -0.61 -13.35 11.86
C LEU A 118 -0.20 -14.76 12.31
N GLN A 119 0.05 -15.64 11.35
CA GLN A 119 0.33 -17.05 11.62
C GLN A 119 1.84 -17.30 11.69
N ALA A 120 2.25 -18.13 12.65
CA ALA A 120 3.60 -18.69 12.67
C ALA A 120 3.87 -19.58 11.45
N LYS A 121 5.15 -19.83 11.21
CA LYS A 121 5.64 -20.80 10.22
C LYS A 121 4.97 -22.17 10.43
N LYS A 122 4.47 -22.78 9.34
CA LYS A 122 3.82 -24.09 9.37
C LYS A 122 4.48 -25.07 8.42
N LEU A 123 4.53 -26.34 8.82
CA LEU A 123 4.76 -27.45 7.89
C LEU A 123 3.40 -27.84 7.31
N ASP A 124 3.26 -27.72 6.00
CA ASP A 124 2.06 -28.14 5.28
C ASP A 124 2.46 -29.14 4.20
N LYS A 125 1.97 -30.39 4.32
CA LYS A 125 2.26 -31.49 3.39
C LYS A 125 3.76 -31.65 3.06
N GLY A 126 4.61 -31.58 4.10
CA GLY A 126 6.07 -31.70 3.96
C GLY A 126 6.79 -30.46 3.40
N LYS A 127 6.07 -29.41 3.01
CA LYS A 127 6.64 -28.12 2.60
C LYS A 127 6.59 -27.12 3.73
N ARG A 128 7.71 -26.43 3.99
CA ARG A 128 7.77 -25.33 4.96
C ARG A 128 7.08 -24.11 4.33
N LYS A 129 5.89 -23.76 4.82
CA LYS A 129 5.27 -22.46 4.55
C LYS A 129 5.92 -21.42 5.47
N LYS A 130 6.24 -20.26 4.92
CA LYS A 130 6.72 -19.09 5.69
C LYS A 130 5.64 -18.64 6.68
N SER A 131 6.02 -17.88 7.70
CA SER A 131 5.01 -17.16 8.49
C SER A 131 4.40 -16.03 7.69
N THR A 132 3.24 -15.56 8.16
CA THR A 132 2.57 -14.41 7.57
C THR A 132 3.46 -13.17 7.53
N LEU A 133 4.27 -12.93 8.56
CA LEU A 133 5.15 -11.76 8.62
C LEU A 133 6.30 -11.87 7.61
N CYS A 134 6.92 -13.05 7.47
CA CYS A 134 7.97 -13.19 6.46
C CYS A 134 7.42 -13.11 5.02
N ASP A 135 6.17 -13.53 4.80
CA ASP A 135 5.50 -13.33 3.51
C ASP A 135 5.22 -11.85 3.25
N ILE A 136 4.77 -11.08 4.25
CA ILE A 136 4.54 -9.63 4.12
C ILE A 136 5.85 -8.88 3.86
N GLU A 137 6.95 -9.25 4.52
CA GLU A 137 8.27 -8.67 4.27
C GLU A 137 8.70 -8.83 2.79
N ASP A 138 8.52 -10.03 2.24
CA ASP A 138 8.76 -10.29 0.82
C ASP A 138 7.85 -9.45 -0.09
N LYS A 139 6.59 -9.26 0.30
CA LYS A 139 5.62 -8.45 -0.43
C LYS A 139 6.00 -6.97 -0.44
N TYR A 140 6.40 -6.39 0.70
CA TYR A 140 6.86 -5.00 0.76
C TYR A 140 8.03 -4.76 -0.19
N ARG A 141 9.04 -5.63 -0.17
CA ARG A 141 10.17 -5.56 -1.10
C ARG A 141 9.71 -5.59 -2.56
N CYS A 142 8.80 -6.49 -2.91
CA CYS A 142 8.29 -6.60 -4.28
C CYS A 142 7.47 -5.38 -4.70
N THR A 143 6.56 -4.92 -3.84
CA THR A 143 5.72 -3.76 -4.09
C THR A 143 6.53 -2.48 -4.23
N MET A 144 7.56 -2.25 -3.39
CA MET A 144 8.45 -1.08 -3.52
C MET A 144 9.09 -1.02 -4.90
N ASN A 145 9.66 -2.15 -5.36
CA ASN A 145 10.25 -2.24 -6.71
C ASN A 145 9.23 -1.96 -7.82
N ARG A 146 8.01 -2.52 -7.71
CA ARG A 146 6.94 -2.27 -8.66
C ARG A 146 6.54 -0.80 -8.68
N LEU A 147 6.48 -0.15 -7.53
CA LEU A 147 6.17 1.28 -7.44
C LEU A 147 7.28 2.15 -8.02
N TYR A 148 8.56 1.81 -7.84
CA TYR A 148 9.63 2.50 -8.56
C TYR A 148 9.44 2.41 -10.08
N MET A 149 9.13 1.22 -10.60
CA MET A 149 8.83 1.06 -12.03
C MET A 149 7.62 1.91 -12.45
N LEU A 150 6.51 1.86 -11.72
CA LEU A 150 5.30 2.65 -12.04
C LEU A 150 5.59 4.16 -12.03
N LEU A 151 6.34 4.64 -11.04
CA LEU A 151 6.70 6.05 -10.91
C LEU A 151 7.64 6.49 -12.04
N THR A 152 8.58 5.65 -12.47
CA THR A 152 9.43 5.98 -13.63
C THR A 152 8.63 6.13 -14.92
N ILE A 153 7.66 5.25 -15.18
CA ILE A 153 6.81 5.30 -16.37
C ILE A 153 5.89 6.54 -16.34
N ASN A 154 5.42 6.94 -15.16
CA ASN A 154 4.51 8.09 -14.99
C ASN A 154 5.26 9.44 -14.97
N ASN A 155 6.57 9.46 -14.73
CA ASN A 155 7.37 10.70 -14.63
C ASN A 155 7.63 11.41 -15.97
N HIS A 156 7.39 10.74 -17.11
CA HIS A 156 7.76 11.28 -18.42
C HIS A 156 6.90 12.48 -18.91
N SER A 157 5.80 12.82 -18.22
CA SER A 157 4.83 13.82 -18.71
C SER A 157 4.33 14.83 -17.65
N ASN A 158 4.93 14.89 -16.46
CA ASN A 158 4.40 15.70 -15.34
C ASN A 158 4.49 17.23 -15.53
N VAL A 159 4.95 17.70 -16.68
CA VAL A 159 4.92 19.13 -17.07
C VAL A 159 3.47 19.65 -17.11
N LYS A 160 2.47 18.81 -17.44
CA LYS A 160 1.06 19.22 -17.56
C LYS A 160 0.36 19.51 -16.22
N LYS A 161 0.87 18.99 -15.09
CA LYS A 161 0.28 19.18 -13.74
C LYS A 161 1.01 20.21 -12.87
N ALA A 162 1.84 21.07 -13.46
CA ALA A 162 2.62 22.09 -12.75
C ALA A 162 3.68 21.59 -11.74
N TYR A 163 3.98 20.28 -11.71
CA TYR A 163 5.07 19.72 -10.91
C TYR A 163 6.42 19.65 -11.65
N GLY A 164 6.48 20.19 -12.87
CA GLY A 164 7.69 20.19 -13.69
C GLY A 164 8.84 20.94 -13.01
N GLY A 165 9.96 20.24 -12.78
CA GLY A 165 11.14 20.80 -12.12
C GLY A 165 11.07 20.83 -10.59
N THR A 166 9.98 20.35 -9.98
CA THR A 166 9.84 20.30 -8.51
C THR A 166 10.38 18.99 -7.95
N THR A 167 11.07 19.06 -6.80
CA THR A 167 11.53 17.87 -6.09
C THR A 167 10.37 17.22 -5.35
N ILE A 168 10.14 15.93 -5.62
CA ILE A 168 9.16 15.09 -4.93
C ILE A 168 9.92 14.03 -4.12
N TYR A 169 9.83 14.09 -2.80
CA TYR A 169 10.38 13.08 -1.90
C TYR A 169 9.39 11.92 -1.77
N ILE A 170 9.87 10.67 -1.73
CA ILE A 170 9.01 9.50 -1.60
C ILE A 170 9.27 8.84 -0.25
N ASP A 171 8.23 8.72 0.56
CA ASP A 171 8.26 8.03 1.84
C ASP A 171 7.45 6.74 1.75
N PHE A 172 8.06 5.59 2.06
CA PHE A 172 7.37 4.32 2.13
C PHE A 172 6.95 3.97 3.56
N LYS A 173 5.68 3.60 3.71
CA LYS A 173 5.07 3.12 4.95
C LYS A 173 4.39 1.78 4.69
N GLY A 174 4.49 0.87 5.65
CA GLY A 174 3.80 -0.42 5.67
C GLY A 174 2.85 -0.47 6.86
N ILE A 175 1.59 -0.82 6.64
CA ILE A 175 0.63 -0.96 7.73
C ILE A 175 -0.01 -2.33 7.65
N ILE A 176 0.06 -3.06 8.75
CA ILE A 176 -0.47 -4.41 8.87
C ILE A 176 -1.62 -4.36 9.86
N PHE A 177 -2.84 -4.49 9.34
CA PHE A 177 -4.05 -4.58 10.14
C PHE A 177 -4.35 -6.05 10.43
N TYR A 178 -4.63 -6.39 11.68
CA TYR A 178 -4.89 -7.78 12.03
C TYR A 178 -5.86 -8.00 13.18
N ASN A 179 -6.58 -9.13 13.17
CA ASN A 179 -7.49 -9.50 14.27
C ASN A 179 -6.79 -10.35 15.34
N GLN A 180 -5.91 -11.29 14.94
CA GLN A 180 -5.36 -12.29 15.86
C GLN A 180 -3.86 -12.51 15.69
N ASP A 181 -3.11 -12.34 16.78
CA ASP A 181 -1.72 -12.79 16.86
C ASP A 181 -1.66 -14.30 17.19
N LYS A 182 -1.16 -15.10 16.24
CA LYS A 182 -0.88 -16.54 16.41
C LYS A 182 0.60 -16.84 16.22
N THR A 183 1.47 -15.85 16.42
CA THR A 183 2.90 -15.96 16.20
C THR A 183 3.61 -16.61 17.41
N LYS A 184 3.38 -17.92 17.61
CA LYS A 184 3.87 -18.64 18.81
C LYS A 184 5.35 -19.07 18.78
N ILE A 185 5.99 -19.05 17.61
CA ILE A 185 7.36 -19.55 17.40
C ILE A 185 8.24 -18.40 16.93
N SER A 186 9.52 -18.38 17.34
CA SER A 186 10.52 -17.47 16.79
C SER A 186 10.65 -17.65 15.27
N ASP A 187 10.41 -16.59 14.51
CA ASP A 187 10.76 -16.55 13.10
C ASP A 187 12.07 -15.79 12.88
N SER A 188 12.72 -16.06 11.75
CA SER A 188 14.04 -15.52 11.42
C SER A 188 13.99 -14.22 10.61
N CYS A 189 12.81 -13.79 10.14
CA CYS A 189 12.69 -12.55 9.37
C CYS A 189 12.65 -11.31 10.26
N GLU A 190 13.11 -10.19 9.72
CA GLU A 190 13.28 -8.93 10.45
C GLU A 190 11.93 -8.38 10.90
N LEU A 191 10.90 -8.46 10.04
CA LEU A 191 9.57 -7.97 10.36
C LEU A 191 8.95 -8.65 11.60
N TYR A 192 9.28 -9.93 11.84
CA TYR A 192 8.86 -10.63 13.06
C TYR A 192 9.50 -10.04 14.32
N GLN A 193 10.79 -9.67 14.25
CA GLN A 193 11.49 -9.04 15.37
C GLN A 193 10.90 -7.65 15.67
N LEU A 194 10.62 -6.87 14.62
CA LEU A 194 9.96 -5.56 14.76
C LEU A 194 8.56 -5.70 15.37
N PHE A 195 7.80 -6.72 14.98
CA PHE A 195 6.49 -7.01 15.55
C PHE A 195 6.56 -7.31 17.05
N LYS A 196 7.51 -8.15 17.48
CA LYS A 196 7.73 -8.43 18.91
C LYS A 196 8.10 -7.19 19.70
N GLN A 197 9.06 -6.42 19.21
CA GLN A 197 9.47 -5.16 19.83
C GLN A 197 8.29 -4.17 19.94
N ALA A 198 7.43 -4.11 18.93
CA ALA A 198 6.23 -3.27 18.97
C ALA A 198 5.27 -3.72 20.09
N LYS A 199 4.99 -5.03 20.20
CA LYS A 199 4.15 -5.61 21.27
C LYS A 199 4.71 -5.34 22.67
N GLU A 200 6.02 -5.48 22.86
CA GLU A 200 6.69 -5.28 24.16
C GLU A 200 6.70 -3.81 24.60
N SER A 201 6.88 -2.89 23.65
CA SER A 201 7.07 -1.47 23.95
C SER A 201 5.82 -0.74 24.48
N GLN A 202 4.63 -1.35 24.40
CA GLN A 202 3.31 -0.77 24.76
C GLN A 202 2.98 0.62 24.15
N ALA A 203 3.87 1.20 23.35
CA ALA A 203 3.69 2.51 22.74
C ALA A 203 2.83 2.39 21.47
N LEU A 204 1.67 3.04 21.49
CA LEU A 204 0.68 3.06 20.41
C LEU A 204 1.17 3.67 19.08
N SER A 205 2.27 4.44 19.09
CA SER A 205 2.65 5.31 17.97
C SER A 205 3.84 4.86 17.14
N ASN A 206 4.66 3.90 17.58
CA ASN A 206 6.01 3.88 17.05
C ASN A 206 6.14 2.99 15.82
N TYR A 207 6.15 3.63 14.65
CA TYR A 207 6.65 3.00 13.44
C TYR A 207 8.03 2.38 13.69
N ARG A 208 8.25 1.23 13.08
CA ARG A 208 9.52 0.51 13.10
C ARG A 208 10.14 0.54 11.72
N LEU A 209 11.44 0.77 11.63
CA LEU A 209 12.12 0.78 10.34
C LEU A 209 12.49 -0.66 9.98
N LEU A 210 11.91 -1.14 8.87
CA LEU A 210 12.31 -2.38 8.23
C LEU A 210 13.25 -2.04 7.06
N GLU A 211 14.43 -2.67 7.03
CA GLU A 211 15.31 -2.57 5.87
C GLU A 211 14.84 -3.51 4.74
N CYS A 212 14.67 -2.95 3.55
CA CYS A 212 14.20 -3.65 2.36
C CYS A 212 15.29 -3.58 1.29
N GLN A 213 15.71 -4.75 0.80
CA GLN A 213 16.60 -4.84 -0.35
C GLN A 213 15.82 -4.59 -1.65
N THR A 214 15.92 -3.42 -2.24
CA THR A 214 15.30 -3.08 -3.53
C THR A 214 16.33 -3.17 -4.66
N ILE A 215 15.88 -2.94 -5.90
CA ILE A 215 16.76 -2.83 -7.07
C ILE A 215 17.60 -1.54 -7.03
N LEU A 216 17.15 -0.51 -6.32
CA LEU A 216 17.85 0.77 -6.21
C LEU A 216 18.89 0.76 -5.09
N SER A 217 18.58 0.08 -3.97
CA SER A 217 19.44 0.08 -2.79
C SER A 217 19.20 -1.16 -1.93
N HIS A 218 20.27 -1.67 -1.33
CA HIS A 218 20.19 -2.73 -0.32
C HIS A 218 19.77 -2.23 1.06
N ARG A 219 19.61 -0.91 1.23
CA ARG A 219 19.34 -0.25 2.52
C ARG A 219 18.12 0.67 2.47
N ASP A 220 17.24 0.49 1.49
CA ASP A 220 15.98 1.22 1.50
C ASP A 220 15.19 0.84 2.74
N LYS A 221 14.41 1.79 3.26
CA LYS A 221 13.67 1.61 4.51
C LYS A 221 12.20 1.83 4.27
N ILE A 222 11.39 1.00 4.91
CA ILE A 222 9.96 1.19 5.04
C ILE A 222 9.60 1.33 6.51
N GLN A 223 8.83 2.36 6.84
CA GLN A 223 8.29 2.55 8.18
C GLN A 223 7.09 1.63 8.36
N VAL A 224 7.15 0.66 9.27
CA VAL A 224 6.09 -0.33 9.49
C VAL A 224 5.33 -0.11 10.79
N LYS A 225 4.00 -0.19 10.73
CA LYS A 225 3.08 -0.13 11.87
C LYS A 225 2.20 -1.39 11.90
N PHE A 226 1.93 -1.88 13.10
CA PHE A 226 1.07 -3.03 13.35
C PHE A 226 -0.17 -2.58 14.11
N LEU A 227 -1.36 -2.82 13.56
CA LEU A 227 -2.63 -2.38 14.12
C LEU A 227 -3.53 -3.58 14.39
N GLU A 228 -3.70 -3.89 15.66
CA GLU A 228 -4.62 -4.94 16.11
C GLU A 228 -6.03 -4.38 16.16
N ASN A 229 -7.02 -5.09 15.59
CA ASN A 229 -8.41 -4.69 15.64
C ASN A 229 -8.86 -4.53 17.11
N PRO A 230 -9.21 -3.29 17.54
CA PRO A 230 -9.52 -3.01 18.94
C PRO A 230 -10.75 -3.75 19.43
N PHE A 231 -11.71 -4.05 18.53
CA PHE A 231 -12.96 -4.70 18.88
C PHE A 231 -12.78 -6.17 19.27
N ILE A 232 -11.71 -6.83 18.82
CA ILE A 232 -11.44 -8.24 19.15
C ILE A 232 -11.21 -8.46 20.65
N LYS A 233 -10.85 -7.41 21.39
CA LYS A 233 -10.66 -7.47 22.85
C LYS A 233 -11.97 -7.32 23.64
N LYS A 234 -13.08 -6.96 23.00
CA LYS A 234 -14.41 -6.91 23.65
C LYS A 234 -14.93 -8.32 23.91
N HIS A 235 -15.79 -8.48 24.92
CA HIS A 235 -16.50 -9.74 25.15
C HIS A 235 -17.60 -9.88 24.07
N ASN A 236 -17.46 -10.86 23.17
CA ASN A 236 -18.36 -11.10 22.03
C ASN A 236 -18.54 -9.92 21.04
N PRO A 237 -17.49 -9.54 20.29
CA PRO A 237 -17.64 -8.54 19.23
C PRO A 237 -18.59 -9.05 18.14
N SER A 238 -19.37 -8.14 17.58
CA SER A 238 -20.27 -8.41 16.45
C SER A 238 -19.49 -8.87 15.22
N ASN A 239 -20.16 -9.48 14.23
CA ASN A 239 -19.50 -9.84 12.98
C ASN A 239 -18.94 -8.62 12.26
N GLU A 240 -19.69 -7.52 12.24
CA GLU A 240 -19.26 -6.26 11.64
C GLU A 240 -17.98 -5.73 12.29
N GLU A 241 -17.92 -5.73 13.63
CA GLU A 241 -16.75 -5.32 14.40
C GLU A 241 -15.50 -6.20 14.14
N ARG A 242 -15.69 -7.47 13.79
CA ARG A 242 -14.58 -8.38 13.41
C ARG A 242 -14.13 -8.16 11.97
N GLU A 243 -15.01 -7.66 11.13
CA GLU A 243 -14.82 -7.55 9.69
C GLU A 243 -14.33 -6.17 9.26
N SER A 244 -14.50 -5.14 10.09
CA SER A 244 -14.06 -3.78 9.80
C SER A 244 -13.01 -3.25 10.79
N PHE A 245 -12.24 -2.27 10.31
CA PHE A 245 -11.34 -1.44 11.10
C PHE A 245 -11.51 0.02 10.66
N GLU A 246 -11.52 0.96 11.59
CA GLU A 246 -11.55 2.38 11.28
C GLU A 246 -10.25 3.06 11.76
N ILE A 247 -9.68 3.93 10.93
CA ILE A 247 -8.47 4.69 11.25
C ILE A 247 -8.53 6.08 10.63
N SER A 248 -8.10 7.12 11.35
CA SER A 248 -7.98 8.44 10.74
C SER A 248 -6.80 8.50 9.78
N ILE A 249 -6.92 9.30 8.72
CA ILE A 249 -5.83 9.58 7.79
C ILE A 249 -4.59 10.12 8.50
N LYS A 250 -4.78 10.89 9.58
CA LYS A 250 -3.71 11.44 10.40
C LYS A 250 -2.90 10.32 11.05
N GLU A 251 -3.53 9.30 11.61
CA GLU A 251 -2.83 8.15 12.18
C GLU A 251 -2.13 7.29 11.12
N LEU A 252 -2.62 7.32 9.88
CA LEU A 252 -2.00 6.66 8.73
C LEU A 252 -0.71 7.37 8.28
N ILE A 253 -0.66 8.70 8.36
CA ILE A 253 0.49 9.50 7.91
C ILE A 253 1.47 9.88 9.03
N SER A 254 1.02 9.98 10.28
CA SER A 254 1.85 10.42 11.40
C SER A 254 2.78 9.28 11.84
N ALA A 255 4.08 9.54 11.94
CA ALA A 255 5.10 8.59 12.40
C ALA A 255 5.42 8.76 13.88
#